data_AF-A0A7R9ABB1-F1
#
_entry.id   AF-A0A7R9ABB1-F1
#
_cell.length_a   1.000
_cell.length_b   1.000
_cell.length_c   1.000
_cell.angle_alpha   90.00
_cell.angle_beta   90.00
_cell.angle_gamma   90.00
#
_symmetry.space_group_name_H-M   'P 1'
#
loop_
_entity.id
_entity.type
_entity.pdbx_description
1 polymer ?
#
loop_
_entity_poly.entity_id
_entity_poly.type
_entity_poly.pdbx_seq_one_letter_code
_entity_poly.pdbx_strand_id
1 'polypeptide(L)'
;MVGAMGRMGRKCGKWVAGTLFEYETPQNVRVRNKRVGVLHRILQLCIVAYYIGYVMIYERGFEERCDVESTVTTKMKGGVYVSVEHLDTAVPGAICDVDVNGTCHAGETLPLGNGVTTGRCVPSDRSGGNHTCEIHAWCPVENDDAGAQVLREDVQDYTVLLKNFISFPKFGHKYRRCEATRLRSRAES
;
A
#
# COMPACT_ATOMS: atom_id res chain seq x y z
N MET A 1 -81.36 -15.22 -29.36
CA MET A 1 -79.89 -15.37 -29.36
C MET A 1 -79.27 -14.17 -28.66
N VAL A 2 -78.04 -14.33 -28.16
CA VAL A 2 -77.23 -13.41 -27.32
C VAL A 2 -77.61 -13.50 -25.82
N GLY A 3 -76.75 -13.87 -24.88
CA GLY A 3 -75.33 -14.19 -24.93
C GLY A 3 -74.62 -13.69 -23.66
N ALA A 4 -73.79 -14.57 -23.09
CA ALA A 4 -72.59 -14.31 -22.30
C ALA A 4 -72.68 -13.86 -20.81
N MET A 5 -72.43 -14.85 -19.96
CA MET A 5 -71.55 -14.83 -18.78
C MET A 5 -70.36 -13.85 -18.92
N GLY A 6 -70.06 -13.10 -17.84
CA GLY A 6 -68.73 -12.53 -17.62
C GLY A 6 -68.69 -11.09 -17.09
N ARG A 7 -68.56 -10.94 -15.76
CA ARG A 7 -67.72 -9.89 -15.13
C ARG A 7 -67.52 -10.14 -13.63
N MET A 8 -66.71 -11.15 -13.34
CA MET A 8 -65.99 -11.29 -12.07
C MET A 8 -64.88 -10.22 -12.07
N GLY A 9 -65.05 -9.08 -11.39
CA GLY A 9 -64.01 -8.05 -11.48
C GLY A 9 -64.24 -6.70 -10.80
N ARG A 10 -65.05 -6.61 -9.74
CA ARG A 10 -65.22 -5.32 -9.02
C ARG A 10 -65.26 -5.40 -7.49
N LYS A 11 -65.03 -6.58 -6.90
CA LYS A 11 -64.95 -6.73 -5.42
C LYS A 11 -63.52 -6.96 -4.89
N CYS A 12 -62.53 -7.10 -5.76
CA CYS A 12 -61.12 -7.24 -5.35
C CYS A 12 -60.45 -5.87 -5.10
N GLY A 13 -60.74 -4.85 -5.93
CA GLY A 13 -60.09 -3.52 -5.81
C GLY A 13 -60.43 -2.73 -4.54
N LYS A 14 -61.58 -2.98 -3.90
CA LYS A 14 -61.93 -2.39 -2.60
C LYS A 14 -61.38 -3.17 -1.40
N TRP A 15 -60.98 -4.43 -1.60
CA TRP A 15 -60.37 -5.26 -0.56
C TRP A 15 -58.86 -5.02 -0.46
N VAL A 16 -58.18 -4.87 -1.62
CA VAL A 16 -56.75 -4.59 -1.69
C VAL A 16 -56.41 -3.18 -1.18
N ALA A 17 -57.31 -2.21 -1.36
CA ALA A 17 -57.11 -0.84 -0.88
C ALA A 17 -57.24 -0.69 0.65
N GLY A 18 -57.94 -1.62 1.32
CA GLY A 18 -58.07 -1.62 2.79
C GLY A 18 -56.82 -2.16 3.47
N THR A 19 -56.29 -3.29 3.01
CA THR A 19 -55.16 -3.97 3.65
C THR A 19 -53.82 -3.25 3.49
N LEU A 20 -53.63 -2.47 2.42
CA LEU A 20 -52.38 -1.72 2.18
C LEU A 20 -52.30 -0.37 2.91
N PHE A 21 -53.43 0.17 3.37
CA PHE A 21 -53.52 1.43 4.13
C PHE A 21 -54.01 1.23 5.57
N GLU A 22 -54.05 -0.02 6.04
CA GLU A 22 -54.37 -0.37 7.42
C GLU A 22 -53.16 -0.08 8.33
N TYR A 23 -53.06 1.16 8.79
CA TYR A 23 -52.12 1.53 9.84
C TYR A 23 -52.76 1.26 11.20
N GLU A 24 -52.56 0.05 11.73
CA GLU A 24 -52.95 -0.29 13.09
C GLU A 24 -52.02 0.43 14.09
N THR A 25 -52.48 1.56 14.64
CA THR A 25 -51.83 2.14 15.82
C THR A 25 -52.18 1.33 17.06
N PRO A 26 -51.21 0.96 17.91
CA PRO A 26 -51.52 0.31 19.18
C PRO A 26 -52.46 1.19 20.00
N GLN A 27 -53.53 0.59 20.54
CA GLN A 27 -54.46 1.30 21.42
C GLN A 27 -53.75 1.62 22.75
N ASN A 28 -53.21 2.83 22.85
CA ASN A 28 -52.45 3.26 24.01
C ASN A 28 -53.37 3.57 25.19
N VAL A 29 -53.32 2.74 26.24
CA VAL A 29 -54.03 3.00 27.49
C VAL A 29 -53.28 4.07 28.29
N ARG A 30 -53.87 5.26 28.42
CA ARG A 30 -53.25 6.38 29.13
C ARG A 30 -53.37 6.21 30.64
N VAL A 31 -52.35 5.63 31.27
CA VAL A 31 -52.27 5.48 32.73
C VAL A 31 -52.05 6.85 33.38
N ARG A 32 -53.06 7.34 34.10
CA ARG A 32 -53.10 8.67 34.74
C ARG A 32 -52.36 8.69 36.09
N ASN A 33 -51.10 8.26 36.10
CA ASN A 33 -50.29 8.22 37.31
C ASN A 33 -49.05 9.12 37.19
N LYS A 34 -48.93 10.12 38.07
CA LYS A 34 -47.80 11.06 38.09
C LYS A 34 -46.46 10.36 38.27
N ARG A 35 -46.40 9.28 39.07
CA ARG A 35 -45.15 8.54 39.33
C ARG A 35 -44.62 7.83 38.09
N VAL A 36 -45.51 7.11 37.39
CA VAL A 36 -45.17 6.40 36.14
C VAL A 36 -44.81 7.39 35.04
N GLY A 37 -45.52 8.52 34.96
CA GLY A 37 -45.19 9.60 34.03
C GLY A 37 -43.82 10.22 34.30
N VAL A 38 -43.48 10.48 35.56
CA VAL A 38 -42.15 11.00 35.95
C VAL A 38 -41.05 9.99 35.61
N LEU A 39 -41.23 8.70 35.92
CA LEU A 39 -40.26 7.66 35.56
C LEU A 39 -40.01 7.60 34.05
N HIS A 40 -41.07 7.62 33.25
CA HIS A 40 -40.94 7.61 31.79
C HIS A 40 -40.25 8.88 31.27
N ARG A 41 -40.53 10.06 31.86
CA ARG A 41 -39.85 11.31 31.50
C ARG A 41 -38.37 11.31 31.87
N ILE A 42 -38.01 10.78 33.05
CA ILE A 42 -36.61 10.64 33.47
C ILE A 42 -35.88 9.68 32.52
N LEU A 43 -36.48 8.53 32.19
CA LEU A 43 -35.90 7.57 31.26
C LEU A 43 -35.63 8.20 29.88
N GLN A 44 -36.60 8.95 29.35
CA GLN A 44 -36.43 9.69 28.10
C GLN A 44 -35.28 10.72 28.19
N LEU A 45 -35.20 11.48 29.28
CA LEU A 45 -34.12 12.45 29.50
C LEU A 45 -32.74 11.78 29.60
N CYS A 46 -32.65 10.62 30.27
CA CYS A 46 -31.41 9.86 30.36
C CYS A 46 -30.93 9.38 28.99
N ILE A 47 -31.84 8.86 28.15
CA ILE A 47 -31.50 8.42 26.78
C ILE A 47 -31.01 9.60 25.95
N VAL A 48 -31.73 10.73 25.97
CA VAL A 48 -31.34 11.93 25.23
C VAL A 48 -29.99 12.48 25.71
N ALA A 49 -29.77 12.54 27.02
CA ALA A 49 -28.50 12.99 27.59
C ALA A 49 -27.34 12.08 27.20
N TYR A 50 -27.55 10.76 27.21
CA TYR A 50 -26.55 9.80 26.75
C TYR A 50 -26.17 10.02 25.28
N TYR A 51 -27.15 10.15 24.38
CA TYR A 51 -26.87 10.41 22.96
C TYR A 51 -26.14 11.73 22.74
N ILE A 52 -26.58 12.82 23.39
CA ILE A 52 -25.91 14.13 23.25
C ILE A 52 -24.49 14.09 23.82
N GLY A 53 -24.31 13.55 25.02
CA GLY A 53 -23.00 13.52 25.67
C GLY A 53 -22.02 12.58 24.98
N TYR A 54 -22.47 11.36 24.67
CA TYR A 54 -21.62 10.32 24.10
C TYR A 54 -21.48 10.48 22.58
N VAL A 55 -22.56 10.37 21.82
CA VAL A 55 -22.49 10.35 20.35
C VAL A 55 -22.15 11.73 19.80
N MET A 56 -22.78 12.78 20.33
CA MET A 56 -22.63 14.11 19.73
C MET A 56 -21.38 14.84 20.20
N ILE A 57 -21.08 14.84 21.51
CA ILE A 57 -19.91 15.55 22.08
C ILE A 57 -18.66 14.67 22.07
N TYR A 58 -18.72 13.46 22.66
CA TYR A 58 -17.54 12.62 22.82
C TYR A 58 -17.06 12.02 21.50
N GLU A 59 -17.95 11.46 20.68
CA GLU A 59 -17.59 10.96 19.34
C GLU A 59 -17.52 12.04 18.26
N ARG A 60 -17.83 13.29 18.62
CA ARG A 60 -17.94 14.44 17.72
C ARG A 60 -18.79 14.15 16.48
N GLY A 61 -19.97 13.55 16.67
CA GLY A 61 -20.89 13.18 15.58
C GLY A 61 -21.36 14.35 14.69
N PHE A 62 -21.12 15.60 15.10
CA PHE A 62 -21.38 16.80 14.29
C PHE A 62 -20.28 17.14 13.28
N GLU A 63 -19.09 16.55 13.41
CA GLU A 63 -17.94 16.87 12.58
C GLU A 63 -17.88 15.93 11.37
N GLU A 64 -17.98 16.48 10.16
CA GLU A 64 -17.79 15.71 8.92
C GLU A 64 -16.35 15.18 8.87
N ARG A 65 -16.17 13.86 8.89
CA ARG A 65 -14.83 13.25 8.74
C ARG A 65 -14.35 13.41 7.29
N CYS A 66 -13.13 13.95 7.19
CA CYS A 66 -12.46 14.27 5.94
C CYS A 66 -11.57 13.09 5.54
N ASP A 67 -11.69 12.62 4.29
CA ASP A 67 -10.70 11.72 3.71
C ASP A 67 -9.46 12.53 3.31
N VAL A 68 -8.28 11.97 3.57
CA VAL A 68 -7.01 12.69 3.43
C VAL A 68 -6.27 12.15 2.23
N GLU A 69 -6.11 12.99 1.20
CA GLU A 69 -5.22 12.69 0.10
C GLU A 69 -3.84 13.22 0.45
N SER A 70 -2.83 12.33 0.48
CA SER A 70 -1.45 12.72 0.72
C SER A 70 -0.54 12.27 -0.41
N THR A 71 0.43 13.10 -0.77
CA THR A 71 1.46 12.79 -1.76
C THR A 71 2.81 13.16 -1.20
N VAL A 72 3.72 12.19 -1.19
CA VAL A 72 5.09 12.40 -0.71
C VAL A 72 6.05 12.34 -1.89
N THR A 73 6.86 13.39 -2.05
CA THR A 73 7.94 13.42 -3.03
C THR A 73 9.27 13.51 -2.31
N THR A 74 10.15 12.55 -2.55
CA THR A 74 11.50 12.52 -1.99
C THR A 74 12.51 12.97 -3.04
N LYS A 75 13.48 13.80 -2.64
CA LYS A 75 14.61 14.17 -3.48
C LYS A 75 15.88 14.07 -2.65
N MET A 76 16.82 13.23 -3.08
CA MET A 76 18.14 13.13 -2.47
C MET A 76 19.15 13.99 -3.23
N LYS A 77 20.12 14.55 -2.52
CA LYS A 77 21.31 15.20 -3.08
C LYS A 77 22.54 14.69 -2.34
N GLY A 78 23.55 14.29 -3.10
CA GLY A 78 24.83 13.80 -2.63
C GLY A 78 25.70 13.39 -3.81
N GLY A 79 27.01 13.45 -3.63
CA GLY A 79 28.00 12.94 -4.58
C GLY A 79 28.99 12.07 -3.81
N VAL A 80 29.39 10.95 -4.40
CA VAL A 80 30.34 10.02 -3.80
C VAL A 80 31.51 9.84 -4.75
N TYR A 81 32.72 9.86 -4.18
CA TYR A 81 33.95 9.54 -4.90
C TYR A 81 34.42 8.16 -4.47
N VAL A 82 34.47 7.21 -5.41
CA VAL A 82 34.95 5.86 -5.16
C VAL A 82 36.34 5.70 -5.77
N SER A 83 37.32 5.35 -4.94
CA SER A 83 38.61 4.84 -5.37
C SER A 83 38.54 3.31 -5.41
N VAL A 84 38.72 2.73 -6.59
CA VAL A 84 38.72 1.27 -6.78
C VAL A 84 40.16 0.77 -6.67
N GLU A 85 40.51 0.17 -5.53
CA GLU A 85 41.76 -0.58 -5.40
C GLU A 85 41.50 -2.06 -5.65
N HIS A 86 42.35 -2.65 -6.49
CA HIS A 86 42.18 -3.96 -7.15
C HIS A 86 42.73 -5.12 -6.32
N LEU A 87 42.07 -6.29 -6.38
CA LEU A 87 42.70 -7.61 -6.53
C LEU A 87 41.68 -8.71 -6.90
N ASP A 88 41.67 -9.18 -8.16
CA ASP A 88 40.73 -10.19 -8.69
C ASP A 88 41.12 -11.64 -8.37
N THR A 89 40.35 -12.37 -7.56
CA THR A 89 40.45 -13.85 -7.50
C THR A 89 39.12 -14.59 -7.24
N ALA A 90 37.97 -13.96 -7.42
CA ALA A 90 36.70 -14.48 -6.90
C ALA A 90 35.92 -15.49 -7.78
N VAL A 91 36.31 -15.78 -9.04
CA VAL A 91 35.54 -16.69 -9.94
C VAL A 91 36.22 -18.06 -10.09
N PRO A 92 35.67 -19.13 -9.47
CA PRO A 92 36.20 -20.48 -9.62
C PRO A 92 36.05 -20.98 -11.06
N GLY A 93 37.14 -21.50 -11.65
CA GLY A 93 37.14 -22.01 -13.03
C GLY A 93 37.43 -20.98 -14.12
N ALA A 94 37.64 -19.71 -13.76
CA ALA A 94 38.06 -18.67 -14.72
C ALA A 94 39.57 -18.65 -14.99
N ILE A 95 40.37 -19.21 -14.08
CA ILE A 95 41.83 -19.32 -14.21
C ILE A 95 42.17 -20.53 -15.07
N CYS A 96 43.07 -20.34 -16.04
CA CYS A 96 43.55 -21.39 -16.93
C CYS A 96 45.08 -21.44 -16.93
N ASP A 97 45.63 -22.59 -17.31
CA ASP A 97 47.05 -22.77 -17.58
C ASP A 97 47.26 -22.90 -19.09
N VAL A 98 48.24 -22.19 -19.63
CA VAL A 98 48.58 -22.23 -21.06
C VAL A 98 49.14 -23.61 -21.45
N ASP A 99 49.78 -24.30 -20.51
CA ASP A 99 50.42 -25.59 -20.74
C ASP A 99 49.46 -26.78 -20.69
N VAL A 100 48.25 -26.60 -20.12
CA VAL A 100 47.25 -27.67 -19.97
C VAL A 100 46.13 -27.48 -20.98
N ASN A 101 46.08 -28.36 -21.97
CA ASN A 101 45.06 -28.32 -23.01
C ASN A 101 43.70 -28.77 -22.46
N GLY A 102 42.65 -27.96 -22.67
CA GLY A 102 41.28 -28.25 -22.23
C GLY A 102 40.85 -27.61 -20.91
N THR A 103 41.56 -26.60 -20.41
CA THR A 103 41.15 -25.80 -19.23
C THR A 103 39.99 -24.84 -19.53
N CYS A 104 39.88 -24.33 -20.75
CA CYS A 104 38.78 -23.48 -21.21
C CYS A 104 37.96 -24.19 -22.29
N HIS A 105 36.69 -24.49 -22.02
CA HIS A 105 35.78 -25.05 -23.01
C HIS A 105 35.04 -23.95 -23.76
N ALA A 106 34.97 -24.00 -25.09
CA ALA A 106 34.26 -22.99 -25.88
C ALA A 106 32.73 -23.18 -25.74
N GLY A 107 32.00 -22.08 -25.55
CA GLY A 107 30.55 -22.09 -25.42
C GLY A 107 30.02 -22.41 -24.02
N GLU A 108 30.91 -22.53 -23.03
CA GLU A 108 30.53 -22.74 -21.64
C GLU A 108 30.29 -21.41 -20.91
N THR A 109 29.39 -21.41 -19.94
CA THR A 109 29.14 -20.25 -19.08
C THR A 109 29.44 -20.64 -17.65
N LEU A 110 30.37 -19.93 -17.00
CA LEU A 110 30.63 -20.10 -15.58
C LEU A 110 29.47 -19.49 -14.77
N PRO A 111 28.97 -20.14 -13.69
CA PRO A 111 27.87 -19.60 -12.89
C PRO A 111 28.10 -18.21 -12.28
N LEU A 112 29.37 -17.84 -12.02
CA LEU A 112 29.80 -16.51 -11.58
C LEU A 112 30.57 -15.76 -12.67
N GLY A 113 30.52 -16.23 -13.92
CA GLY A 113 31.20 -15.60 -15.05
C GLY A 113 30.32 -14.53 -15.72
N ASN A 114 30.97 -13.48 -16.20
CA ASN A 114 30.30 -12.35 -16.85
C ASN A 114 29.95 -12.60 -18.34
N GLY A 115 30.20 -13.80 -18.87
CA GLY A 115 29.91 -14.14 -20.25
C GLY A 115 30.27 -15.58 -20.62
N VAL A 116 30.13 -15.88 -21.92
CA VAL A 116 30.43 -17.20 -22.48
C VAL A 116 31.90 -17.31 -22.86
N THR A 117 32.55 -18.41 -22.54
CA THR A 117 33.96 -18.65 -22.84
C THR A 117 34.19 -18.89 -24.34
N THR A 118 35.22 -18.27 -24.90
CA THR A 118 35.64 -18.50 -26.30
C THR A 118 36.51 -19.74 -26.46
N GLY A 119 37.02 -20.29 -25.35
CA GLY A 119 37.94 -21.42 -25.31
C GLY A 119 39.42 -21.04 -25.42
N ARG A 120 39.75 -19.74 -25.46
CA ARG A 120 41.14 -19.26 -25.47
C ARG A 120 41.60 -18.90 -24.06
N CYS A 121 42.82 -19.29 -23.71
CA CYS A 121 43.48 -18.88 -22.47
C CYS A 121 44.36 -17.65 -22.75
N VAL A 122 44.10 -16.53 -22.07
CA VAL A 122 44.79 -15.24 -22.28
C VAL A 122 45.39 -14.74 -20.97
N PRO A 123 46.52 -14.00 -20.98
CA PRO A 123 47.06 -13.40 -19.77
C PRO A 123 46.05 -12.42 -19.16
N SER A 124 45.90 -12.43 -17.84
CA SER A 124 45.02 -11.49 -17.13
C SER A 124 45.68 -10.12 -17.10
N ASP A 125 44.96 -9.10 -17.58
CA ASP A 125 45.38 -7.70 -17.47
C ASP A 125 45.34 -7.17 -16.02
N ARG A 126 44.66 -7.89 -15.11
CA ARG A 126 44.40 -7.42 -13.74
C ARG A 126 45.21 -8.14 -12.66
N SER A 127 45.51 -9.42 -12.88
CA SER A 127 46.32 -10.23 -11.96
C SER A 127 47.63 -10.58 -12.65
N GLY A 128 48.67 -9.78 -12.38
CA GLY A 128 49.99 -9.93 -12.99
C GLY A 128 50.59 -11.30 -12.69
N GLY A 129 50.58 -12.18 -13.70
CA GLY A 129 51.15 -13.53 -13.62
C GLY A 129 50.14 -14.68 -13.78
N ASN A 130 48.83 -14.41 -13.76
CA ASN A 130 47.80 -15.44 -13.98
C ASN A 130 47.20 -15.35 -15.38
N HIS A 131 46.76 -16.48 -15.92
CA HIS A 131 45.98 -16.54 -17.16
C HIS A 131 44.51 -16.84 -16.87
N THR A 132 43.62 -16.27 -17.68
CA THR A 132 42.18 -16.43 -17.57
C THR A 132 41.56 -16.83 -18.91
N CYS A 133 40.45 -17.56 -18.86
CA CYS A 133 39.70 -17.86 -20.08
C CYS A 133 39.12 -16.58 -20.68
N GLU A 134 39.37 -16.35 -21.97
CA GLU A 134 38.74 -15.29 -22.73
C GLU A 134 37.23 -15.56 -22.83
N ILE A 135 36.45 -14.50 -22.60
CA ILE A 135 34.99 -14.54 -22.65
C ILE A 135 34.47 -13.55 -23.70
N HIS A 136 33.33 -13.89 -24.28
CA HIS A 136 32.55 -12.96 -25.08
C HIS A 136 31.51 -12.29 -24.17
N ALA A 137 31.86 -11.11 -23.69
CA ALA A 137 31.08 -10.31 -22.76
C ALA A 137 31.24 -8.81 -23.05
N TRP A 138 30.63 -7.97 -22.23
CA TRP A 138 30.89 -6.54 -22.21
C TRP A 138 32.32 -6.26 -21.72
N CYS A 139 33.11 -5.53 -22.50
CA CYS A 139 34.49 -5.17 -22.17
C CYS A 139 34.62 -3.65 -21.98
N PRO A 140 35.26 -3.16 -20.89
CA PRO A 140 35.91 -3.93 -19.83
C PRO A 140 34.91 -4.58 -18.85
N VAL A 141 35.25 -5.79 -18.39
CA VAL A 141 34.43 -6.58 -17.45
C VAL A 141 34.38 -5.90 -16.08
N GLU A 142 33.27 -5.96 -15.34
CA GLU A 142 33.18 -5.36 -13.99
C GLU A 142 34.21 -6.00 -13.03
N ASN A 143 34.63 -5.26 -12.00
CA ASN A 143 35.56 -5.72 -10.96
C ASN A 143 34.79 -5.78 -9.64
N ASP A 144 34.43 -7.00 -9.22
CA ASP A 144 33.56 -7.25 -8.07
C ASP A 144 34.31 -7.28 -6.73
N ASP A 145 35.65 -7.23 -6.73
CA ASP A 145 36.49 -7.16 -5.53
C ASP A 145 36.63 -5.73 -4.98
N ALA A 146 35.63 -4.87 -5.22
CA ALA A 146 35.45 -3.64 -4.49
C ALA A 146 35.11 -4.00 -3.03
N GLY A 147 36.15 -4.14 -2.21
CA GLY A 147 36.07 -4.55 -0.82
C GLY A 147 34.84 -3.96 -0.14
N ALA A 148 34.09 -4.82 0.55
CA ALA A 148 32.76 -4.58 1.11
C ALA A 148 32.73 -3.37 2.07
N GLN A 149 32.83 -2.15 1.54
CA GLN A 149 32.54 -0.92 2.24
C GLN A 149 31.02 -0.74 2.18
N VAL A 150 30.31 -1.65 2.86
CA VAL A 150 28.84 -1.72 2.88
C VAL A 150 28.24 -0.51 3.62
N LEU A 151 29.03 0.22 4.40
CA LEU A 151 28.63 1.46 5.05
C LEU A 151 29.69 2.52 4.81
N ARG A 152 29.40 3.42 3.87
CA ARG A 152 30.29 4.50 3.47
C ARG A 152 29.96 5.75 4.26
N GLU A 153 30.98 6.36 4.86
CA GLU A 153 30.85 7.56 5.67
C GLU A 153 30.31 8.75 4.86
N ASP A 154 30.62 8.83 3.56
CA ASP A 154 30.11 9.85 2.63
C ASP A 154 28.58 9.86 2.48
N VAL A 155 27.90 8.74 2.79
CA VAL A 155 26.43 8.66 2.76
C VAL A 155 25.81 9.42 3.93
N GLN A 156 26.56 9.66 5.02
CA GLN A 156 26.09 10.43 6.18
C GLN A 156 25.82 11.91 5.82
N ASP A 157 26.51 12.45 4.82
CA ASP A 157 26.36 13.84 4.36
C ASP A 157 25.26 14.02 3.30
N TYR A 158 24.50 12.96 3.01
CA TYR A 158 23.43 13.03 2.04
C TYR A 158 22.22 13.78 2.63
N THR A 159 21.75 14.77 1.89
CA THR A 159 20.53 15.49 2.28
C THR A 159 19.32 14.91 1.56
N VAL A 160 18.34 14.44 2.33
CA VAL A 160 17.04 13.99 1.81
C VAL A 160 16.00 15.08 2.05
N LEU A 161 15.44 15.60 0.97
CA LEU A 161 14.27 16.48 1.02
C LEU A 161 13.00 15.65 0.91
N LEU A 162 12.19 15.65 1.96
CA LEU A 162 10.83 15.10 1.94
C LEU A 162 9.81 16.24 1.78
N LYS A 163 9.09 16.25 0.66
CA LYS A 163 7.94 17.15 0.45
C LYS A 163 6.66 16.35 0.65
N ASN A 164 5.90 16.69 1.70
CA ASN A 164 4.59 16.11 1.95
C ASN A 164 3.49 17.11 1.55
N PHE A 165 2.64 16.74 0.60
CA PHE A 165 1.46 17.49 0.20
C PHE A 165 0.23 16.79 0.76
N ILE A 166 -0.55 17.52 1.56
CA ILE A 166 -1.79 17.01 2.16
C ILE A 166 -2.95 17.85 1.64
N SER A 167 -3.96 17.20 1.06
CA SER A 167 -5.15 17.83 0.51
C SER A 167 -6.41 17.22 1.14
N PHE A 168 -7.40 18.08 1.38
CA PHE A 168 -8.73 17.71 1.88
C PHE A 168 -9.77 18.06 0.81
N PRO A 169 -9.94 17.24 -0.23
CA PRO A 169 -10.71 17.60 -1.43
C PRO A 169 -12.18 17.93 -1.14
N LYS A 170 -12.77 17.37 -0.06
CA LYS A 170 -14.16 17.64 0.34
C LYS A 170 -14.46 19.12 0.69
N PHE A 171 -13.48 19.90 1.13
CA PHE A 171 -13.72 21.23 1.72
C PHE A 171 -13.27 22.41 0.85
N GLY A 172 -12.67 22.15 -0.31
CA GLY A 172 -12.14 23.20 -1.20
C GLY A 172 -11.11 24.11 -0.51
N HIS A 173 -10.91 25.33 -1.02
CA HIS A 173 -9.92 26.30 -0.50
C HIS A 173 -10.23 26.87 0.90
N LYS A 174 -11.37 26.53 1.52
CA LYS A 174 -11.70 27.00 2.88
C LYS A 174 -11.15 26.03 3.90
N TYR A 175 -9.95 26.35 4.40
CA TYR A 175 -9.37 25.65 5.55
C TYR A 175 -10.28 25.77 6.78
N ARG A 176 -11.01 24.70 7.10
CA ARG A 176 -11.38 24.36 8.47
C ARG A 176 -10.52 23.18 8.91
N ARG A 177 -10.10 23.21 10.17
CA ARG A 177 -9.22 22.21 10.79
C ARG A 177 -9.94 20.85 10.83
N CYS A 178 -9.72 20.01 9.82
CA CYS A 178 -10.09 18.61 9.87
C CYS A 178 -9.12 17.88 10.80
N GLU A 179 -9.63 17.24 11.85
CA GLU A 179 -8.84 16.32 12.67
C GLU A 179 -8.71 15.00 11.90
N ALA A 180 -7.54 14.75 11.30
CA ALA A 180 -7.27 13.52 10.56
C ALA A 180 -7.39 12.32 11.51
N THR A 181 -8.41 11.50 11.30
CA THR A 181 -8.65 10.33 12.14
C THR A 181 -7.54 9.31 11.88
N ARG A 182 -6.70 9.04 12.90
CA ARG A 182 -5.68 7.98 12.99
C ARG A 182 -5.58 7.05 11.76
N LEU A 183 -4.57 7.28 10.92
CA LEU A 183 -4.07 6.24 10.00
C LEU A 183 -3.43 5.13 10.83
N ARG A 184 -4.23 4.17 11.28
CA ARG A 184 -3.76 2.96 11.97
C ARG A 184 -4.32 1.71 11.28
N SER A 185 -3.99 1.53 9.99
CA SER A 185 -4.15 0.26 9.28
C SER A 185 -3.55 0.31 7.87
N ARG A 186 -2.22 0.37 7.73
CA ARG A 186 -1.53 -0.07 6.50
C ARG A 186 -0.04 -0.38 6.72
N ALA A 187 0.28 -1.01 7.84
CA ALA A 187 1.63 -1.50 8.14
C ALA A 187 1.58 -2.96 8.60
N GLU A 188 0.77 -3.79 7.95
CA GLU A 188 0.85 -5.25 8.01
C GLU A 188 0.40 -5.78 6.63
N SER A 189 1.37 -6.00 5.75
CA SER A 189 1.30 -6.88 4.58
C SER A 189 2.71 -7.08 4.04
#